data_AF-B2FSR9-F1
#
_entry.id   AF-B2FSR9-F1
#
_cell.length_a   1.000
_cell.length_b   1.000
_cell.length_c   1.000
_cell.angle_alpha   90.00
_cell.angle_beta   90.00
_cell.angle_gamma   90.00
#
_symmetry.space_group_name_H-M   'P 1'
#
loop_
_entity.id
_entity.type
_entity.pdbx_description
1 polymer ?
#
loop_
_entity_poly.entity_id
_entity_poly.type
_entity_poly.pdbx_seq_one_letter_code
_entity_poly.pdbx_strand_id
1 'polypeptide(L)'
;MFLFSFTLHAVGSWRAEEAEQQLKGLPPPGFVEHLASSTFWFESMQNWQSEFLAVLSLVVLTIFLRQKDSPQSKPVEAPHAQTGD
;
A
#
# COMPACT_ATOMS: atom_id res chain seq x y z
N MET A 1 -10.04 -19.37 -0.11
CA MET A 1 -9.16 -18.87 -1.19
C MET A 1 -7.93 -18.17 -0.65
N PHE A 2 -8.05 -17.07 0.12
CA PHE A 2 -6.90 -16.32 0.63
C PHE A 2 -5.84 -17.18 1.36
N LEU A 3 -6.23 -17.90 2.42
CA LEU A 3 -5.29 -18.70 3.20
C LEU A 3 -4.63 -19.79 2.34
N PHE A 4 -5.37 -20.36 1.40
CA PHE A 4 -4.87 -21.38 0.48
C PHE A 4 -3.89 -20.81 -0.55
N SER A 5 -4.20 -19.67 -1.16
CA SER A 5 -3.26 -18.99 -2.05
C SER A 5 -2.03 -18.50 -1.31
N PHE A 6 -2.20 -18.02 -0.07
CA PHE A 6 -1.11 -17.55 0.78
C PHE A 6 -0.18 -18.69 1.20
N THR A 7 -0.71 -19.86 1.60
CA THR A 7 0.13 -21.02 1.90
C THR A 7 0.81 -21.57 0.66
N LEU A 8 0.14 -21.62 -0.49
CA LEU A 8 0.78 -22.00 -1.76
C LEU A 8 1.90 -21.02 -2.13
N HIS A 9 1.69 -19.72 -1.94
CA HIS A 9 2.72 -18.71 -2.17
C HIS A 9 3.90 -18.88 -1.22
N ALA A 10 3.66 -19.06 0.08
CA ALA A 10 4.72 -19.27 1.07
C ALA A 10 5.57 -20.51 0.77
N VAL A 11 4.93 -21.64 0.42
CA VAL A 11 5.65 -22.87 0.06
C VAL A 11 6.37 -22.71 -1.29
N GLY A 12 5.75 -22.07 -2.27
CA GLY A 12 6.35 -21.83 -3.59
C GLY A 12 7.57 -20.91 -3.52
N SER A 13 7.46 -19.80 -2.79
CA SER A 13 8.53 -18.82 -2.57
C SER A 13 9.71 -19.47 -1.81
N TRP A 14 9.45 -20.23 -0.75
CA TRP A 14 10.51 -20.94 -0.02
C TRP A 14 11.25 -21.96 -0.90
N ARG A 15 10.53 -22.75 -1.69
CA ARG A 15 11.15 -23.72 -2.61
C ARG A 15 11.96 -23.06 -3.71
N ALA A 16 11.55 -21.87 -4.16
CA ALA A 16 12.32 -21.09 -5.13
C ALA A 16 13.63 -20.60 -4.53
N GLU A 17 13.60 -20.08 -3.30
CA GLU A 17 14.81 -19.64 -2.59
C GLU A 17 15.75 -20.83 -2.28
N GLU A 18 15.20 -21.97 -1.85
CA GLU A 18 15.96 -23.21 -1.64
C GLU A 18 16.70 -23.62 -2.93
N ALA A 19 16.01 -23.63 -4.07
CA ALA A 19 16.62 -23.98 -5.35
C ALA A 19 17.75 -23.00 -5.72
N GLU A 20 17.57 -21.70 -5.47
CA GLU A 20 18.59 -20.69 -5.74
C GLU A 20 19.81 -20.84 -4.82
N GLN A 21 19.60 -21.13 -3.53
CA GLN A 21 20.67 -21.36 -2.55
C GLN A 21 21.47 -22.62 -2.89
N GLN A 22 20.79 -23.70 -3.31
CA GLN A 22 21.44 -24.93 -3.78
C GLN A 22 22.33 -24.68 -5.00
N LEU A 23 21.90 -23.85 -5.96
CA LEU A 23 22.72 -23.45 -7.11
C LEU A 23 23.95 -22.63 -6.69
N LYS A 24 23.86 -21.88 -5.59
CA LYS A 24 24.96 -21.11 -5.00
C LYS A 24 25.87 -21.95 -4.09
N GLY A 25 25.54 -23.21 -3.83
CA GLY A 25 26.25 -24.08 -2.89
C GLY A 25 26.08 -23.68 -1.41
N LEU A 26 25.04 -22.89 -1.11
CA LEU A 26 24.71 -22.42 0.24
C LEU A 26 23.66 -23.34 0.89
N PRO A 27 23.66 -23.46 2.23
CA PRO A 27 22.62 -24.22 2.93
C PRO A 27 21.26 -23.52 2.76
N PRO A 28 20.19 -24.28 2.43
CA PRO A 28 18.88 -23.67 2.25
C PRO A 28 18.31 -23.15 3.58
N PRO A 29 17.59 -22.02 3.56
CA PRO A 29 17.02 -21.43 4.77
C PRO A 29 15.87 -22.29 5.30
N GLY A 30 15.65 -22.25 6.61
CA GLY A 30 14.50 -22.92 7.21
C GLY A 30 13.19 -22.28 6.76
N PHE A 31 12.10 -23.05 6.70
CA PHE A 31 10.78 -22.51 6.30
C PHE A 31 10.30 -21.33 7.18
N VAL A 32 10.57 -21.40 8.49
CA VAL A 32 10.23 -20.32 9.44
C VAL A 32 11.12 -19.10 9.24
N GLU A 33 12.39 -19.31 8.91
CA GLU A 33 13.34 -18.24 8.59
C GLU A 33 12.93 -17.50 7.32
N HIS A 34 12.50 -18.23 6.29
CA HIS A 34 11.92 -17.65 5.07
C HIS A 34 10.68 -16.81 5.36
N LEU A 35 9.74 -17.30 6.19
CA LEU A 35 8.55 -16.56 6.57
C LEU A 35 8.85 -15.28 7.37
N ALA A 36 9.95 -15.26 8.13
CA ALA A 36 10.41 -14.08 8.84
C ALA A 36 11.28 -13.16 7.97
N SER A 37 11.64 -13.58 6.76
CA SER A 37 12.50 -12.82 5.86
C SER A 37 11.80 -11.60 5.28
N SER A 38 12.56 -10.53 5.06
CA SER A 38 12.07 -9.34 4.36
C SER A 38 11.67 -9.65 2.92
N THR A 39 12.33 -10.61 2.27
CA THR A 39 12.06 -11.01 0.88
C THR A 39 10.64 -11.55 0.71
N PHE A 40 10.24 -12.50 1.56
CA PHE A 40 8.90 -13.08 1.53
C PHE A 40 7.80 -12.01 1.71
N TRP A 41 7.98 -11.11 2.67
CA TRP A 41 7.03 -10.01 2.90
C TRP A 41 7.05 -9.00 1.76
N PHE A 42 8.19 -8.72 1.15
CA PHE A 42 8.27 -7.85 -0.02
C PHE A 42 7.53 -8.44 -1.23
N GLU A 43 7.69 -9.73 -1.52
CA GLU A 43 6.93 -10.45 -2.56
C GLU A 43 5.43 -10.42 -2.26
N SER A 44 5.04 -10.70 -1.02
CA SER A 44 3.64 -10.70 -0.58
C SER A 44 3.01 -9.30 -0.70
N MET A 45 3.74 -8.25 -0.32
CA MET A 45 3.24 -6.87 -0.34
C MET A 45 3.17 -6.28 -1.75
N GLN A 46 4.02 -6.73 -2.67
CA GLN A 46 3.89 -6.36 -4.09
C GLN A 46 2.55 -6.81 -4.68
N ASN A 47 2.07 -7.99 -4.30
CA ASN A 47 0.77 -8.48 -4.73
C ASN A 47 -0.40 -7.61 -4.22
N TRP A 48 -0.21 -6.84 -3.13
CA TRP A 48 -1.20 -5.89 -2.60
C TRP A 48 -0.89 -4.42 -2.92
N GLN A 49 0.17 -4.16 -3.69
CA GLN A 49 0.61 -2.79 -3.99
C GLN A 49 -0.52 -1.98 -4.66
N SER A 50 -1.25 -2.62 -5.57
CA SER A 50 -2.31 -1.97 -6.34
C SER A 50 -3.46 -1.52 -5.45
N GLU A 51 -3.80 -2.30 -4.44
CA GLU A 51 -4.86 -2.02 -3.48
C GLU A 51 -4.50 -0.85 -2.58
N PHE A 52 -3.26 -0.76 -2.10
CA PHE A 52 -2.81 0.40 -1.33
C PHE A 52 -2.88 1.68 -2.16
N LEU A 53 -2.44 1.63 -3.42
CA LEU A 53 -2.50 2.78 -4.32
C LEU A 53 -3.96 3.18 -4.60
N ALA A 54 -4.84 2.21 -4.83
CA ALA A 54 -6.26 2.46 -5.06
C ALA A 54 -6.93 3.11 -3.84
N VAL A 55 -6.71 2.57 -2.64
CA VAL A 55 -7.26 3.12 -1.39
C VAL A 55 -6.71 4.52 -1.13
N LEU A 56 -5.40 4.74 -1.28
CA LEU A 56 -4.79 6.06 -1.12
C LEU A 56 -5.37 7.08 -2.11
N SER A 57 -5.48 6.69 -3.38
CA SER A 57 -6.05 7.54 -4.44
C SER A 57 -7.50 7.90 -4.12
N LEU A 58 -8.29 6.95 -3.65
CA LEU A 58 -9.68 7.17 -3.27
C LEU A 58 -9.80 8.13 -2.07
N VAL A 59 -8.98 7.96 -1.04
CA VAL A 59 -8.94 8.86 0.13
C VAL A 59 -8.57 10.29 -0.29
N VAL A 60 -7.49 10.45 -1.07
CA VAL A 60 -7.03 11.76 -1.55
C VAL A 60 -8.09 12.42 -2.43
N LEU A 61 -8.66 11.68 -3.39
CA LEU A 61 -9.72 12.18 -4.25
C LEU A 61 -10.96 12.61 -3.46
N THR A 62 -11.33 11.83 -2.44
CA THR A 62 -12.46 12.15 -1.57
C THR A 62 -12.21 13.43 -0.78
N ILE A 63 -11.01 13.62 -0.23
CA ILE A 63 -10.62 14.85 0.46
C ILE A 63 -10.68 16.04 -0.51
N PHE A 64 -10.11 15.89 -1.70
CA PHE A 64 -10.08 16.94 -2.72
C PHE A 64 -11.49 17.38 -3.15
N LEU A 65 -12.37 16.41 -3.47
CA LEU A 65 -13.76 16.70 -3.85
C LEU A 65 -14.53 17.36 -2.70
N ARG A 66 -14.35 16.86 -1.46
CA ARG A 66 -14.98 17.47 -0.27
C ARG A 66 -14.51 18.91 -0.03
N GLN A 67 -13.24 19.22 -0.29
CA GLN A 67 -12.71 20.57 -0.16
C GLN A 67 -13.21 21.49 -1.28
N LYS A 68 -13.35 20.98 -2.51
CA LYS A 68 -13.89 21.73 -3.66
C LYS A 68 -15.34 22.18 -3.45
N ASP A 69 -16.15 21.40 -2.75
CA ASP A 69 -17.56 21.71 -2.47
C ASP A 69 -17.80 22.38 -1.10
N SER A 70 -16.75 22.92 -0.44
CA SER A 70 -16.88 23.60 0.85
C SER A 70 -17.53 24.99 0.71
N PRO A 71 -18.65 25.29 1.40
CA PRO A 71 -19.41 26.54 1.30
C PRO A 71 -18.74 27.77 1.95
N GLN A 72 -17.43 27.69 2.24
CA GLN A 72 -16.63 28.77 2.84
C GLN A 72 -15.76 29.52 1.82
N SER A 73 -15.79 29.18 0.52
CA SER A 73 -15.21 30.02 -0.54
C SER A 73 -16.09 31.24 -0.81
N LYS A 74 -16.32 32.07 0.21
CA LYS A 74 -16.87 33.41 -0.02
C LYS A 74 -15.74 34.24 -0.67
N PRO A 75 -15.97 34.91 -1.80
CA PRO A 75 -15.00 35.84 -2.34
C PRO A 75 -14.72 36.91 -1.29
N VAL A 76 -13.44 37.13 -0.96
CA VAL A 76 -12.96 38.19 -0.07
C VAL A 76 -12.93 39.54 -0.83
N GLU A 77 -14.03 39.88 -1.50
CA GLU A 77 -14.20 41.20 -2.12
C GLU A 77 -15.64 41.70 -1.96
N ALA A 78 -16.00 42.06 -0.74
CA ALA A 78 -16.95 43.12 -0.49
C ALA A 78 -16.23 44.16 0.40
N PRO A 79 -15.91 45.35 -0.12
CA PRO A 79 -15.23 46.38 0.66
C PRO A 79 -16.02 46.73 1.93
N HIS A 80 -15.38 46.57 3.09
CA HIS A 80 -15.86 47.09 4.36
C HIS A 80 -15.64 48.60 4.43
N ALA A 81 -16.47 49.37 3.72
CA ALA A 81 -16.46 50.83 3.84
C ALA A 81 -17.86 51.40 3.62
N GLN A 82 -18.70 51.32 4.66
CA GLN A 82 -19.56 52.41 5.12
C GLN A 82 -20.26 51.99 6.42
N THR A 83 -19.58 52.27 7.53
CA THR A 83 -20.20 52.61 8.82
C THR A 83 -20.24 54.14 8.91
N GLY A 84 -21.38 54.69 9.34
CA GLY A 84 -21.69 56.13 9.50
C GLY A 84 -22.60 56.62 8.35
N ASP A 85 -23.83 57.10 8.55
CA ASP A 85 -24.56 57.63 9.71
C ASP A 85 -25.88 56.90 10.01
#